data_AF-A0A8T2X3B1-F1
#
_entry.id   AF-A0A8T2X3B1-F1
#
_cell.length_a   1.000
_cell.length_b   1.000
_cell.length_c   1.000
_cell.angle_alpha   90.00
_cell.angle_beta   90.00
_cell.angle_gamma   90.00
#
_symmetry.space_group_name_H-M   'P 1'
#
loop_
_entity.id
_entity.type
_entity.pdbx_description
1 polymer ?
#
loop_
_entity_poly.entity_id
_entity_poly.type
_entity_poly.pdbx_seq_one_letter_code
_entity_poly.pdbx_strand_id
1 'polypeptide(L)'
;MSTLKLVQFIDSYDPPLKGLQEDLKFVSPRIGEVLEAVGPVIFLSTDTRKLRNEGFLSPYHPRYPDILTNSAHPVRAQDLANVTSYKEWVLLGYLVCPDELLRVTSIDVALVVLKENLILTVFRDEYALLHEDYQLYVLPRILESKKMAKSGRTKQKEADLEYSVAKHVEKMISEVHEQSLLSCDAIHHERRVLLKQEIGRMVLFFTDQPSLLAPNIQMVFSALALAQSEVIWYFQHVGIASSKSKAARAIPVDIDPNDPTIGFY
;
A
#
# COMPACT_ATOMS: atom_id res chain seq x y z
N MET A 1 13.88 14.21 31.67
CA MET A 1 12.53 13.64 31.82
C MET A 1 12.48 12.95 33.18
N SER A 2 11.54 13.28 34.07
CA SER A 2 11.46 12.59 35.38
C SER A 2 10.94 11.17 35.20
N THR A 3 11.36 10.23 36.05
CA THR A 3 10.93 8.82 36.01
C THR A 3 9.40 8.68 35.95
N LEU A 4 8.68 9.55 36.67
CA LEU A 4 7.21 9.59 36.65
C LEU A 4 6.63 9.90 35.26
N LYS A 5 7.22 10.84 34.51
CA LYS A 5 6.77 11.18 33.15
C LYS A 5 7.01 10.05 32.16
N LEU A 6 8.06 9.25 32.38
CA LEU A 6 8.34 8.07 31.56
C LEU A 6 7.33 6.96 31.80
N VAL A 7 6.99 6.69 33.06
CA VAL A 7 5.97 5.69 33.40
C VAL A 7 4.61 6.09 32.80
N GLN A 8 4.21 7.35 32.98
CA GLN A 8 2.98 7.86 32.38
C GLN A 8 2.98 7.74 30.85
N PHE A 9 4.11 7.99 30.19
CA PHE A 9 4.23 7.81 28.75
C PHE A 9 4.05 6.34 28.35
N ILE A 10 4.69 5.41 29.05
CA ILE A 10 4.55 3.97 28.74
C ILE A 10 3.10 3.53 28.93
N ASP A 11 2.47 3.90 30.05
CA ASP A 11 1.09 3.51 30.37
C ASP A 11 0.07 4.04 29.33
N SER A 12 0.28 5.26 28.80
CA SER A 12 -0.60 5.86 27.79
C SER A 12 -0.49 5.20 26.41
N TYR A 13 0.62 4.53 26.11
CA TYR A 13 0.90 3.93 24.81
C TYR A 13 1.13 2.41 24.90
N ASP A 14 0.54 1.75 25.89
CA ASP A 14 0.50 0.29 25.95
C ASP A 14 -0.96 -0.24 25.90
N PRO A 15 -1.45 -0.74 24.74
CA PRO A 15 -0.74 -0.87 23.47
C PRO A 15 -0.65 0.46 22.67
N PRO A 16 0.40 0.66 21.83
CA PRO A 16 0.71 1.96 21.22
C PRO A 16 -0.41 2.56 20.37
N LEU A 17 -1.13 1.71 19.64
CA LEU A 17 -2.18 2.15 18.71
C LEU A 17 -3.36 2.82 19.41
N LYS A 18 -3.67 2.46 20.67
CA LYS A 18 -4.75 3.12 21.40
C LYS A 18 -4.39 4.57 21.72
N GLY A 19 -3.21 4.79 22.28
CA GLY A 19 -2.71 6.14 22.58
C GLY A 19 -2.58 6.98 21.30
N LEU A 20 -2.05 6.40 20.22
CA LEU A 20 -1.91 7.10 18.94
C LEU A 20 -3.26 7.50 18.32
N GLN A 21 -4.26 6.62 18.34
CA GLN A 21 -5.60 6.95 17.84
C GLN A 21 -6.26 8.10 18.63
N GLU A 22 -6.05 8.13 19.95
CA GLU A 22 -6.58 9.20 20.80
C GLU A 22 -5.88 10.53 20.54
N ASP A 23 -4.54 10.52 20.51
CA ASP A 23 -3.74 11.73 20.32
C ASP A 23 -3.86 12.31 18.92
N LEU A 24 -4.00 11.48 17.88
CA LEU A 24 -4.09 11.96 16.49
C LEU A 24 -5.51 12.35 16.08
N LYS A 25 -6.51 12.18 16.95
CA LYS A 25 -7.92 12.47 16.63
C LYS A 25 -8.13 13.89 16.09
N PHE A 26 -7.38 14.89 16.59
CA PHE A 26 -7.53 16.28 16.14
C PHE A 26 -6.96 16.55 14.75
N VAL A 27 -5.99 15.74 14.28
CA VAL A 27 -5.42 15.83 12.92
C VAL A 27 -5.99 14.79 11.95
N SER A 28 -6.80 13.85 12.45
CA SER A 28 -7.40 12.76 11.67
C SER A 28 -8.00 13.21 10.34
N PRO A 29 -8.81 14.30 10.26
CA PRO A 29 -9.37 14.75 8.98
C PRO A 29 -8.28 15.16 7.97
N ARG A 30 -7.19 15.78 8.44
CA ARG A 30 -6.10 16.18 7.54
C ARG A 30 -5.32 14.97 7.05
N ILE A 31 -5.14 13.96 7.91
CA ILE A 31 -4.54 12.68 7.51
C ILE A 31 -5.39 12.05 6.41
N GLY A 32 -6.71 11.92 6.62
CA GLY A 32 -7.63 11.37 5.61
C GLY A 32 -7.56 12.08 4.26
N GLU A 33 -7.47 13.42 4.25
CA GLU A 33 -7.34 14.20 3.01
C GLU A 33 -6.03 13.88 2.25
N VAL A 34 -4.92 13.74 2.98
CA VAL A 34 -3.62 13.40 2.40
C VAL A 34 -3.63 11.99 1.84
N LEU A 35 -4.24 11.03 2.55
CA LEU A 35 -4.35 9.64 2.08
C LEU A 35 -5.20 9.51 0.82
N GLU A 36 -6.29 10.27 0.71
CA GLU A 36 -7.10 10.32 -0.51
C GLU A 36 -6.34 10.98 -1.67
N ALA A 37 -5.55 12.02 -1.39
CA ALA A 37 -4.76 12.72 -2.40
C ALA A 37 -3.68 11.83 -3.05
N VAL A 38 -3.11 10.86 -2.32
CA VAL A 38 -2.13 9.91 -2.88
C VAL A 38 -2.78 8.72 -3.58
N GLY A 39 -4.09 8.52 -3.41
CA GLY A 39 -4.86 7.42 -4.01
C GLY A 39 -4.64 7.22 -5.51
N PRO A 40 -4.71 8.25 -6.37
CA PRO A 40 -4.49 8.10 -7.81
C PRO A 40 -3.14 7.48 -8.19
N VAL A 41 -2.07 7.82 -7.46
CA VAL A 41 -0.72 7.28 -7.70
C VAL A 41 -0.63 5.84 -7.23
N ILE A 42 -1.26 5.52 -6.09
CA ILE A 42 -1.37 4.15 -5.59
C ILE A 42 -2.08 3.27 -6.62
N PHE A 43 -3.28 3.66 -7.08
CA PHE A 43 -4.03 2.91 -8.10
C PHE A 43 -3.23 2.70 -9.39
N LEU A 44 -2.48 3.72 -9.82
CA LEU A 44 -1.61 3.59 -11.00
C LEU A 44 -0.50 2.56 -10.77
N SER A 45 0.18 2.61 -9.62
CA SER A 45 1.28 1.69 -9.30
C SER A 45 0.86 0.23 -9.27
N THR A 46 -0.43 -0.02 -8.98
CA THR A 46 -0.95 -1.38 -8.85
C THR A 46 -1.47 -1.96 -10.16
N ASP A 47 -1.70 -1.13 -11.18
CA ASP A 47 -2.20 -1.53 -12.50
C ASP A 47 -1.03 -1.80 -13.46
N THR A 48 -0.45 -3.00 -13.38
CA THR A 48 0.65 -3.47 -14.24
C THR A 48 0.35 -3.34 -15.73
N ARG A 49 -0.91 -3.60 -16.13
CA ARG A 49 -1.36 -3.48 -17.51
C ARG A 49 -1.35 -2.04 -17.98
N LYS A 50 -1.83 -1.11 -17.14
CA LYS A 50 -1.81 0.32 -17.47
C LYS A 50 -0.38 0.87 -17.51
N LEU A 51 0.47 0.49 -16.54
CA LEU A 51 1.89 0.86 -16.55
C LEU A 51 2.57 0.47 -17.86
N ARG A 52 2.29 -0.75 -18.34
CA ARG A 52 2.81 -1.29 -19.61
C ARG A 52 2.20 -0.58 -20.84
N ASN A 53 0.88 -0.51 -20.92
CA ASN A 53 0.16 -0.06 -22.12
C ASN A 53 0.27 1.44 -22.39
N GLU A 54 0.49 2.23 -21.34
CA GLU A 54 0.74 3.67 -21.44
C GLU A 54 2.25 3.99 -21.39
N GLY A 55 3.12 2.98 -21.32
CA GLY A 55 4.58 3.16 -21.39
C GLY A 55 5.15 4.04 -20.28
N PHE A 56 4.60 4.01 -19.06
CA PHE A 56 5.07 4.85 -17.94
C PHE A 56 6.54 4.59 -17.58
N LEU A 57 7.00 3.36 -17.79
CA LEU A 57 8.36 2.90 -17.52
C LEU A 57 9.09 2.46 -18.80
N SER A 58 8.58 2.81 -19.98
CA SER A 58 9.19 2.36 -21.25
C SER A 58 9.99 3.48 -21.90
N PRO A 59 11.29 3.26 -22.23
CA PRO A 59 12.05 4.21 -23.06
C PRO A 59 11.56 4.25 -24.52
N TYR A 60 10.82 3.23 -24.96
CA TYR A 60 10.15 3.18 -26.26
C TYR A 60 8.63 3.19 -26.05
N HIS A 61 8.00 4.35 -26.17
CA HIS A 61 6.56 4.44 -25.94
C HIS A 61 5.80 3.57 -26.97
N PRO A 62 4.94 2.62 -26.56
CA PRO A 62 4.29 1.67 -27.48
C PRO A 62 3.48 2.32 -28.61
N ARG A 63 2.99 3.55 -28.38
CA ARG A 63 2.19 4.32 -29.36
C ARG A 63 2.97 5.43 -30.06
N TYR A 64 4.13 5.83 -29.54
CA TYR A 64 4.87 7.01 -30.01
C TYR A 64 6.37 6.70 -30.04
N PRO A 65 6.82 5.76 -30.91
CA PRO A 65 8.19 5.28 -30.90
C PRO A 65 9.22 6.36 -31.26
N ASP A 66 8.80 7.44 -31.93
CA ASP A 66 9.66 8.56 -32.31
C ASP A 66 9.89 9.55 -31.15
N ILE A 67 9.12 9.45 -30.07
CA ILE A 67 9.28 10.29 -28.87
C ILE A 67 10.20 9.57 -27.90
N LEU A 68 11.48 9.95 -27.95
CA LEU A 68 12.56 9.35 -27.15
C LEU A 68 12.92 10.17 -25.90
N THR A 69 12.31 11.34 -25.72
CA THR A 69 12.60 12.27 -24.63
C THR A 69 11.34 12.54 -23.81
N ASN A 70 11.51 12.51 -22.48
CA ASN A 70 10.44 12.46 -21.49
C ASN A 70 9.59 11.18 -21.67
N SER A 71 9.39 10.43 -20.57
CA SER A 71 8.24 9.53 -20.51
C SER A 71 7.00 10.31 -20.95
N ALA A 72 6.01 9.69 -21.58
CA ALA A 72 4.76 10.38 -21.95
C ALA A 72 4.10 11.11 -20.75
N HIS A 73 4.50 10.78 -19.51
CA HIS A 73 3.98 11.33 -18.27
C HIS A 73 5.08 11.63 -17.21
N PRO A 74 5.93 12.66 -17.38
CA PRO A 74 7.10 12.87 -16.50
C PRO A 74 6.72 13.18 -15.04
N VAL A 75 5.62 13.90 -14.81
CA VAL A 75 5.12 14.18 -13.46
C VAL A 75 4.61 12.90 -12.78
N ARG A 76 3.87 12.06 -13.51
CA ARG A 76 3.34 10.81 -12.95
C ARG A 76 4.44 9.77 -12.72
N ALA A 77 5.46 9.75 -13.57
CA ALA A 77 6.66 8.97 -13.31
C ALA A 77 7.28 9.40 -11.99
N GLN A 78 7.55 10.70 -11.80
CA GLN A 78 8.12 11.22 -10.55
C GLN A 78 7.31 10.80 -9.31
N ASP A 79 5.98 10.80 -9.37
CA ASP A 79 5.14 10.34 -8.26
C ASP A 79 5.30 8.84 -7.95
N LEU A 80 5.51 8.00 -8.97
CA LEU A 80 5.74 6.56 -8.78
C LEU A 80 7.03 6.27 -7.99
N ALA A 81 8.03 7.14 -8.05
CA ALA A 81 9.24 6.99 -7.25
C ALA A 81 8.96 7.06 -5.72
N ASN A 82 7.87 7.69 -5.31
CA ASN A 82 7.49 7.86 -3.91
C ASN A 82 6.41 6.87 -3.44
N VAL A 83 5.97 5.95 -4.32
CA VAL A 83 4.77 5.16 -4.03
C VAL A 83 4.93 4.21 -2.85
N THR A 84 6.14 3.74 -2.55
CA THR A 84 6.41 2.92 -1.35
C THR A 84 6.02 3.68 -0.09
N SER A 85 6.45 4.93 0.04
CA SER A 85 6.09 5.78 1.18
C SER A 85 4.58 6.06 1.21
N TYR A 86 3.94 6.28 0.05
CA TYR A 86 2.50 6.49 0.00
C TYR A 86 1.70 5.25 0.44
N LYS A 87 2.16 4.05 0.08
CA LYS A 87 1.57 2.79 0.56
C LYS A 87 1.71 2.65 2.07
N GLU A 88 2.90 2.92 2.61
CA GLU A 88 3.14 2.91 4.07
C GLU A 88 2.26 3.94 4.79
N TRP A 89 2.10 5.15 4.24
CA TRP A 89 1.23 6.17 4.80
C TRP A 89 -0.23 5.71 4.84
N VAL A 90 -0.70 5.00 3.82
CA VAL A 90 -2.06 4.45 3.80
C VAL A 90 -2.24 3.36 4.85
N LEU A 91 -1.29 2.42 4.97
CA LEU A 91 -1.36 1.35 5.96
C LEU A 91 -1.32 1.90 7.39
N LEU A 92 -0.37 2.79 7.70
CA LEU A 92 -0.24 3.38 9.02
C LEU A 92 -1.37 4.38 9.31
N GLY A 93 -1.69 5.22 8.33
CA GLY A 93 -2.63 6.31 8.47
C GLY A 93 -4.04 5.83 8.80
N TYR A 94 -4.54 4.80 8.10
CA TYR A 94 -5.84 4.22 8.44
C TYR A 94 -5.81 3.32 9.68
N LEU A 95 -4.64 2.84 10.09
CA LEU A 95 -4.47 2.12 11.36
C LEU A 95 -4.57 3.06 12.57
N VAL A 96 -4.01 4.27 12.47
CA VAL A 96 -4.06 5.30 13.54
C VAL A 96 -5.26 6.25 13.42
N CYS A 97 -5.88 6.36 12.25
CA CYS A 97 -7.07 7.18 12.02
C CYS A 97 -8.18 6.35 11.34
N PRO A 98 -8.74 5.35 12.04
CA PRO A 98 -9.67 4.38 11.45
C PRO A 98 -10.98 5.01 10.97
N ASP A 99 -11.44 6.09 11.60
CA ASP A 99 -12.67 6.79 11.20
C ASP A 99 -12.58 7.39 9.79
N GLU A 100 -11.36 7.68 9.30
CA GLU A 100 -11.15 8.20 7.94
C GLU A 100 -11.46 7.17 6.86
N LEU A 101 -11.51 5.86 7.20
CA LEU A 101 -11.99 4.83 6.27
C LEU A 101 -13.47 4.97 5.93
N LEU A 102 -14.24 5.73 6.72
CA LEU A 102 -15.66 5.97 6.49
C LEU A 102 -15.94 7.05 5.43
N ARG A 103 -14.88 7.62 4.82
CA ARG A 103 -15.02 8.43 3.62
C ARG A 103 -15.31 7.53 2.41
N VAL A 104 -16.00 8.08 1.43
CA VAL A 104 -16.59 7.31 0.31
C VAL A 104 -15.55 6.50 -0.47
N THR A 105 -14.37 7.06 -0.72
CA THR A 105 -13.31 6.46 -1.55
C THR A 105 -12.13 5.91 -0.77
N SER A 106 -12.05 6.20 0.53
CA SER A 106 -10.88 5.86 1.36
C SER A 106 -10.67 4.36 1.49
N ILE A 107 -11.76 3.59 1.53
CA ILE A 107 -11.68 2.13 1.58
C ILE A 107 -11.07 1.52 0.31
N ASP A 108 -11.34 2.09 -0.86
CA ASP A 108 -10.80 1.59 -2.13
C ASP A 108 -9.27 1.74 -2.16
N VAL A 109 -8.77 2.89 -1.67
CA VAL A 109 -7.33 3.14 -1.53
C VAL A 109 -6.70 2.17 -0.54
N ALA A 110 -7.30 2.02 0.65
CA ALA A 110 -6.79 1.13 1.69
C ALA A 110 -6.75 -0.33 1.22
N LEU A 111 -7.80 -0.79 0.53
CA LEU A 111 -7.93 -2.16 0.08
C LEU A 111 -6.85 -2.60 -0.89
N VAL A 112 -6.49 -1.72 -1.82
CA VAL A 112 -5.45 -2.01 -2.80
C VAL A 112 -4.12 -2.30 -2.10
N VAL A 113 -3.78 -1.53 -1.06
CA VAL A 113 -2.54 -1.72 -0.30
C VAL A 113 -2.65 -2.89 0.67
N LEU A 114 -3.78 -3.05 1.36
CA LEU A 114 -4.02 -4.17 2.29
C LEU A 114 -4.00 -5.52 1.57
N LYS A 115 -4.53 -5.62 0.35
CA LYS A 115 -4.53 -6.87 -0.41
C LYS A 115 -3.13 -7.33 -0.80
N GLU A 116 -2.18 -6.41 -0.88
CA GLU A 116 -0.81 -6.65 -1.34
C GLU A 116 0.16 -6.97 -0.20
N ASN A 117 -0.19 -6.69 1.05
CA ASN A 117 0.74 -6.80 2.18
C ASN A 117 0.17 -7.73 3.25
N LEU A 118 1.04 -8.52 3.87
CA LEU A 118 0.70 -9.38 5.01
C LEU A 118 1.20 -8.80 6.32
N ILE A 119 2.28 -8.02 6.25
CA ILE A 119 2.94 -7.43 7.40
C ILE A 119 3.06 -5.90 7.26
N LEU A 120 3.31 -5.27 8.38
CA LEU A 120 3.71 -3.88 8.48
C LEU A 120 5.11 -3.83 9.07
N THR A 121 6.08 -3.42 8.28
CA THR A 121 7.47 -3.27 8.73
C THR A 121 7.57 -2.12 9.72
N VAL A 122 8.03 -2.41 10.94
CA VAL A 122 8.24 -1.41 11.98
C VAL A 122 9.66 -0.87 11.88
N PHE A 123 10.65 -1.76 11.88
CA PHE A 123 12.04 -1.40 11.69
C PHE A 123 12.86 -2.61 11.25
N ARG A 124 13.47 -2.50 10.06
CA ARG A 124 14.28 -3.59 9.46
C ARG A 124 13.47 -4.88 9.32
N ASP A 125 13.79 -5.89 10.11
CA ASP A 125 13.18 -7.21 10.18
C ASP A 125 12.10 -7.32 11.27
N GLU A 126 11.93 -6.30 12.10
CA GLU A 126 10.82 -6.23 13.05
C GLU A 126 9.54 -5.80 12.32
N TYR A 127 8.49 -6.60 12.48
CA TYR A 127 7.21 -6.39 11.80
C TYR A 127 6.02 -6.71 12.71
N ALA A 128 4.88 -6.11 12.36
CA ALA A 128 3.57 -6.46 12.91
C ALA A 128 2.71 -7.18 11.88
N LEU A 129 1.79 -8.04 12.33
CA LEU A 129 0.86 -8.76 11.47
C LEU A 129 -0.28 -7.82 11.06
N LEU A 130 -0.14 -7.23 9.87
CA LEU A 130 -0.95 -6.11 9.39
C LEU A 130 -2.46 -6.36 9.56
N HIS A 131 -2.94 -7.50 9.09
CA HIS A 131 -4.37 -7.80 9.13
C HIS A 131 -4.89 -8.11 10.54
N GLU A 132 -4.03 -8.58 11.44
CA GLU A 132 -4.41 -8.81 12.84
C GLU A 132 -4.58 -7.48 13.56
N ASP A 133 -3.67 -6.54 13.33
CA ASP A 133 -3.78 -5.18 13.85
C ASP A 133 -5.02 -4.44 13.31
N TYR A 134 -5.33 -4.57 12.02
CA TYR A 134 -6.56 -4.02 11.46
C TYR A 134 -7.82 -4.66 12.09
N GLN A 135 -7.80 -5.96 12.37
CA GLN A 135 -8.92 -6.63 13.06
C GLN A 135 -9.04 -6.20 14.53
N LEU A 136 -7.92 -5.94 15.19
CA LEU A 136 -7.88 -5.60 16.61
C LEU A 136 -8.15 -4.11 16.89
N TYR A 137 -7.67 -3.21 16.04
CA TYR A 137 -7.65 -1.77 16.32
C TYR A 137 -8.51 -0.93 15.36
N VAL A 138 -8.80 -1.41 14.15
CA VAL A 138 -9.63 -0.67 13.17
C VAL A 138 -11.07 -1.18 13.18
N LEU A 139 -11.27 -2.50 13.03
CA LEU A 139 -12.60 -3.09 12.92
C LEU A 139 -13.54 -2.73 14.09
N PRO A 140 -13.10 -2.72 15.37
CA PRO A 140 -13.97 -2.32 16.48
C PRO A 140 -14.49 -0.88 16.35
N ARG A 141 -13.66 0.06 15.89
CA ARG A 141 -14.04 1.47 15.67
C ARG A 141 -15.09 1.58 14.56
N ILE A 142 -14.90 0.87 13.45
CA ILE A 142 -15.88 0.83 12.35
C ILE A 142 -17.22 0.25 12.83
N LEU A 143 -17.19 -0.80 13.66
CA LEU A 143 -18.40 -1.40 14.24
C LEU A 143 -19.14 -0.46 15.20
N GLU A 144 -18.42 0.33 15.99
CA GLU A 144 -19.00 1.38 16.83
C GLU A 144 -19.70 2.44 15.97
N SER A 145 -19.01 2.98 14.96
CA SER A 145 -19.58 3.97 14.03
C SER A 145 -20.79 3.44 13.27
N LYS A 146 -20.77 2.18 12.82
CA LYS A 146 -21.92 1.51 12.21
C LYS A 146 -23.10 1.40 13.18
N LYS A 147 -22.88 1.05 14.45
CA LYS A 147 -23.94 0.95 15.47
C LYS A 147 -24.57 2.32 15.73
N MET A 148 -23.75 3.36 15.86
CA MET A 148 -24.21 4.75 16.03
C MET A 148 -25.06 5.19 14.84
N ALA A 149 -24.55 5.03 13.61
CA ALA A 149 -25.29 5.36 12.39
C ALA A 149 -26.62 4.60 12.32
N LYS A 150 -26.63 3.28 12.62
CA LYS A 150 -27.86 2.46 12.65
C LYS A 150 -28.92 3.03 13.60
N SER A 151 -28.51 3.53 14.77
CA SER A 151 -29.42 4.13 15.75
C SER A 151 -29.95 5.51 15.32
N GLY A 152 -29.20 6.23 14.48
CA GLY A 152 -29.57 7.53 13.92
C GLY A 152 -30.44 7.47 12.65
N ARG A 153 -30.53 6.31 11.97
CA ARG A 153 -31.30 6.13 10.72
C ARG A 153 -32.78 6.51 10.84
N THR A 154 -33.35 6.42 12.03
CA THR A 154 -34.74 6.82 12.30
C THR A 154 -34.96 8.34 12.28
N LYS A 155 -33.90 9.15 12.17
CA LYS A 155 -33.97 10.61 12.31
C LYS A 155 -33.46 11.43 11.11
N GLN A 156 -32.48 10.93 10.32
CA GLN A 156 -31.82 11.72 9.26
C GLN A 156 -31.38 10.86 8.05
N LYS A 157 -31.47 11.42 6.83
CA LYS A 157 -30.99 10.78 5.57
C LYS A 157 -29.47 10.55 5.56
N GLU A 158 -28.69 11.39 6.23
CA GLU A 158 -27.22 11.25 6.30
C GLU A 158 -26.80 9.96 7.02
N ALA A 159 -27.57 9.54 8.03
CA ALA A 159 -27.32 8.31 8.78
C ALA A 159 -27.50 7.02 7.93
N ASP A 160 -28.25 7.07 6.82
CA ASP A 160 -28.36 5.95 5.89
C ASP A 160 -27.06 5.75 5.09
N LEU A 161 -26.46 6.84 4.62
CA LEU A 161 -25.20 6.80 3.88
C LEU A 161 -24.06 6.33 4.79
N GLU A 162 -23.91 6.95 5.97
CA GLU A 162 -22.90 6.56 6.96
C GLU A 162 -23.00 5.08 7.32
N TYR A 163 -24.22 4.57 7.55
CA TYR A 163 -24.44 3.16 7.83
C TYR A 163 -24.02 2.27 6.64
N SER A 164 -24.36 2.68 5.41
CA SER A 164 -24.00 1.92 4.21
C SER A 164 -22.49 1.86 4.02
N VAL A 165 -21.79 2.98 4.18
CA VAL A 165 -20.33 3.04 4.08
C VAL A 165 -19.69 2.21 5.19
N ALA A 166 -20.08 2.39 6.46
CA ALA A 166 -19.53 1.62 7.56
C ALA A 166 -19.75 0.10 7.39
N LYS A 167 -20.92 -0.31 6.89
CA LYS A 167 -21.20 -1.71 6.55
C LYS A 167 -20.30 -2.23 5.43
N HIS A 168 -20.02 -1.40 4.42
CA HIS A 168 -19.11 -1.76 3.34
C HIS A 168 -17.68 -1.92 3.86
N VAL A 169 -17.18 -0.94 4.61
CA VAL A 169 -15.83 -0.96 5.22
C VAL A 169 -15.63 -2.19 6.10
N GLU A 170 -16.58 -2.49 6.99
CA GLU A 170 -16.54 -3.69 7.84
C GLU A 170 -16.39 -4.97 7.01
N LYS A 171 -17.19 -5.12 5.95
CA LYS A 171 -17.12 -6.27 5.05
C LYS A 171 -15.73 -6.37 4.43
N MET A 172 -15.24 -5.27 3.87
CA MET A 172 -13.97 -5.22 3.15
C MET A 172 -12.77 -5.54 4.06
N ILE A 173 -12.70 -4.96 5.27
CA ILE A 173 -11.66 -5.28 6.26
C ILE A 173 -11.73 -6.73 6.74
N SER A 174 -12.93 -7.30 6.83
CA SER A 174 -13.10 -8.69 7.26
C SER A 174 -12.62 -9.71 6.23
N GLU A 175 -12.76 -9.39 4.94
CA GLU A 175 -12.45 -10.29 3.82
C GLU A 175 -11.01 -10.13 3.29
N VAL A 176 -10.41 -8.93 3.40
CA VAL A 176 -9.13 -8.61 2.73
C VAL A 176 -7.95 -9.50 3.16
N HIS A 177 -7.93 -9.98 4.40
CA HIS A 177 -6.87 -10.89 4.86
C HIS A 177 -6.89 -12.20 4.08
N GLU A 178 -8.06 -12.80 3.83
CA GLU A 178 -8.11 -14.04 3.03
C GLU A 178 -7.69 -13.78 1.58
N GLN A 179 -8.07 -12.63 1.04
CA GLN A 179 -7.67 -12.22 -0.32
C GLN A 179 -6.17 -12.01 -0.45
N SER A 180 -5.51 -11.39 0.54
CA SER A 180 -4.06 -11.16 0.51
C SER A 180 -3.30 -12.47 0.57
N LEU A 181 -3.68 -13.39 1.46
CA LEU A 181 -3.08 -14.73 1.55
C LEU A 181 -3.12 -15.52 0.24
N LEU A 182 -4.14 -15.29 -0.60
CA LEU A 182 -4.31 -16.01 -1.86
C LEU A 182 -3.66 -15.32 -3.07
N SER A 183 -3.42 -14.00 -3.01
CA SER A 183 -3.10 -13.22 -4.22
C SER A 183 -1.88 -12.32 -4.12
N CYS A 184 -1.37 -12.01 -2.93
CA CYS A 184 -0.25 -11.07 -2.79
C CYS A 184 1.00 -11.52 -3.56
N ASP A 185 1.41 -12.78 -3.42
CA ASP A 185 2.59 -13.32 -4.12
C ASP A 185 2.48 -13.17 -5.64
N ALA A 186 1.35 -13.60 -6.23
CA ALA A 186 1.12 -13.50 -7.67
C ALA A 186 1.13 -12.05 -8.18
N ILE A 187 0.55 -11.11 -7.42
CA ILE A 187 0.53 -9.68 -7.76
C ILE A 187 1.96 -9.13 -7.79
N HIS A 188 2.75 -9.42 -6.77
CA HIS A 188 4.13 -8.96 -6.66
C HIS A 188 5.03 -9.63 -7.71
N HIS A 189 4.86 -10.92 -7.96
CA HIS A 189 5.59 -11.63 -9.01
C HIS A 189 5.35 -10.99 -10.41
N GLU A 190 4.10 -10.68 -10.76
CA GLU A 190 3.78 -10.01 -12.03
C GLU A 190 4.48 -8.64 -12.16
N ARG A 191 4.56 -7.88 -11.07
CA ARG A 191 5.29 -6.60 -11.02
C ARG A 191 6.77 -6.78 -11.22
N ARG A 192 7.39 -7.75 -10.54
CA ARG A 192 8.81 -8.05 -10.71
C ARG A 192 9.13 -8.43 -12.16
N VAL A 193 8.26 -9.21 -12.83
CA VAL A 193 8.38 -9.53 -14.25
C VAL A 193 8.33 -8.26 -15.11
N LEU A 194 7.35 -7.37 -14.89
CA LEU A 194 7.25 -6.10 -15.61
C LEU A 194 8.51 -5.25 -15.43
N LEU A 195 8.94 -5.05 -14.19
CA LEU A 195 10.10 -4.21 -13.86
C LEU A 195 11.38 -4.79 -14.46
N LYS A 196 11.56 -6.11 -14.44
CA LYS A 196 12.71 -6.75 -15.08
C LYS A 196 12.76 -6.50 -16.59
N GLN A 197 11.61 -6.61 -17.24
CA GLN A 197 11.51 -6.35 -18.68
C GLN A 197 11.82 -4.88 -19.01
N GLU A 198 11.22 -3.94 -18.29
CA GLU A 198 11.40 -2.51 -18.59
C GLU A 198 12.80 -2.00 -18.20
N ILE A 199 13.36 -2.43 -17.06
CA ILE A 199 14.72 -2.06 -16.67
C ILE A 199 15.74 -2.64 -17.66
N GLY A 200 15.58 -3.90 -18.09
CA GLY A 200 16.45 -4.49 -19.11
C GLY A 200 16.41 -3.71 -20.43
N ARG A 201 15.24 -3.21 -20.84
CA ARG A 201 15.10 -2.31 -22.00
C ARG A 201 15.79 -0.97 -21.79
N MET A 202 15.66 -0.38 -20.59
CA MET A 202 16.35 0.87 -20.24
C MET A 202 17.86 0.72 -20.32
N VAL A 203 18.43 -0.37 -19.79
CA VAL A 203 19.88 -0.62 -19.81
C VAL A 203 20.39 -0.65 -21.24
N LEU A 204 19.75 -1.41 -22.13
CA LEU A 204 20.12 -1.47 -23.55
C LEU A 204 20.00 -0.08 -24.20
N PHE A 205 18.86 0.58 -24.02
CA PHE A 205 18.56 1.86 -24.65
C PHE A 205 19.54 2.98 -24.26
N PHE A 206 19.80 3.14 -22.97
CA PHE A 206 20.70 4.19 -22.49
C PHE A 206 22.17 3.85 -22.68
N THR A 207 22.53 2.57 -22.87
CA THR A 207 23.89 2.20 -23.30
C THR A 207 24.11 2.61 -24.76
N ASP A 208 23.13 2.37 -25.63
CA ASP A 208 23.20 2.76 -27.04
C ASP A 208 23.12 4.28 -27.24
N GLN A 209 22.31 4.98 -26.43
CA GLN A 209 22.11 6.43 -26.50
C GLN A 209 22.21 7.10 -25.11
N PRO A 210 23.42 7.30 -24.56
CA PRO A 210 23.60 7.83 -23.20
C PRO A 210 23.04 9.25 -22.98
N SER A 211 22.99 10.07 -24.04
CA SER A 211 22.44 11.43 -23.98
C SER A 211 20.95 11.46 -23.64
N LEU A 212 20.22 10.36 -23.86
CA LEU A 212 18.81 10.24 -23.55
C LEU A 212 18.54 9.88 -22.08
N LEU A 213 19.57 9.59 -21.28
CA LEU A 213 19.39 9.32 -19.85
C LEU A 213 18.87 10.55 -19.10
N ALA A 214 19.51 11.71 -19.29
CA ALA A 214 19.15 12.95 -18.61
C ALA A 214 17.66 13.36 -18.82
N PRO A 215 17.12 13.41 -20.05
CA PRO A 215 15.71 13.74 -20.27
C PRO A 215 14.74 12.66 -19.78
N ASN A 216 15.20 11.45 -19.46
CA ASN A 216 14.37 10.34 -18.99
C ASN A 216 14.66 9.94 -17.54
N ILE A 217 15.42 10.74 -16.79
CA ILE A 217 15.94 10.34 -15.47
C ILE A 217 14.83 10.05 -14.45
N GLN A 218 13.71 10.77 -14.53
CA GLN A 218 12.58 10.53 -13.64
C GLN A 218 11.97 9.14 -13.83
N MET A 219 11.84 8.68 -15.08
CA MET A 219 11.38 7.34 -15.41
C MET A 219 12.34 6.27 -14.84
N VAL A 220 13.65 6.51 -14.97
CA VAL A 220 14.67 5.60 -14.43
C VAL A 220 14.58 5.52 -12.91
N PHE A 221 14.48 6.66 -12.21
CA PHE A 221 14.31 6.67 -10.76
C PHE A 221 13.02 5.98 -10.31
N SER A 222 11.93 6.13 -11.09
CA SER A 222 10.66 5.44 -10.82
C SER A 222 10.81 3.92 -10.92
N ALA A 223 11.43 3.43 -12.00
CA ALA A 223 11.65 2.00 -12.20
C ALA A 223 12.55 1.40 -11.12
N LEU A 224 13.62 2.11 -10.74
CA LEU A 224 14.53 1.68 -9.67
C LEU A 224 13.83 1.66 -8.31
N ALA A 225 13.04 2.69 -7.98
CA ALA A 225 12.29 2.74 -6.72
C ALA A 225 11.26 1.60 -6.62
N LEU A 226 10.53 1.33 -7.70
CA LEU A 226 9.59 0.20 -7.76
C LEU A 226 10.30 -1.15 -7.66
N ALA A 227 11.44 -1.33 -8.35
CA ALA A 227 12.20 -2.58 -8.26
C ALA A 227 12.77 -2.80 -6.85
N GLN A 228 13.30 -1.75 -6.22
CA GLN A 228 13.72 -1.81 -4.82
C GLN A 228 12.56 -2.20 -3.90
N SER A 229 11.39 -1.58 -4.08
CA SER A 229 10.18 -1.88 -3.31
C SER A 229 9.79 -3.36 -3.40
N GLU A 230 9.77 -3.91 -4.61
CA GLU A 230 9.41 -5.31 -4.83
C GLU A 230 10.43 -6.30 -4.24
N VAL A 231 11.73 -5.99 -4.31
CA VAL A 231 12.78 -6.80 -3.69
C VAL A 231 12.65 -6.78 -2.17
N ILE A 232 12.48 -5.60 -1.58
CA ILE A 232 12.28 -5.45 -0.13
C ILE A 232 11.02 -6.19 0.32
N TRP A 233 9.91 -5.99 -0.39
CA TRP A 233 8.65 -6.65 -0.09
C TRP A 233 8.79 -8.18 -0.09
N TYR A 234 9.45 -8.76 -1.11
CA TYR A 234 9.64 -10.21 -1.21
C TYR A 234 10.38 -10.76 0.02
N PHE A 235 11.53 -10.18 0.37
CA PHE A 235 12.31 -10.66 1.52
C PHE A 235 11.62 -10.41 2.87
N GLN A 236 10.73 -9.43 2.95
CA GLN A 236 9.91 -9.17 4.13
C GLN A 236 8.74 -10.15 4.29
N HIS A 237 8.24 -10.72 3.19
CA HIS A 237 7.02 -11.54 3.18
C HIS A 237 7.29 -13.05 3.04
N VAL A 238 8.45 -13.45 2.53
CA VAL A 238 8.84 -14.86 2.43
C VAL A 238 8.81 -15.53 3.80
N GLY A 239 8.13 -16.67 3.90
CA GLY A 239 8.07 -17.47 5.13
C GLY A 239 7.12 -16.92 6.20
N ILE A 240 6.43 -15.81 5.96
CA ILE A 240 5.43 -15.28 6.90
C ILE A 240 4.24 -16.26 6.96
N ALA A 241 3.98 -16.80 8.16
CA ALA A 241 2.84 -17.69 8.40
C ALA A 241 1.61 -16.90 8.88
N SER A 242 0.43 -17.23 8.35
CA SER A 242 -0.83 -16.66 8.84
C SER A 242 -1.40 -17.41 10.04
N SER A 243 -1.91 -16.67 11.03
CA SER A 243 -2.66 -17.22 12.17
C SER A 243 -4.03 -17.80 11.79
N LYS A 244 -4.61 -17.41 10.65
CA LYS A 244 -5.94 -17.85 10.19
C LYS A 244 -5.94 -19.12 9.33
N SER A 245 -4.78 -19.65 8.96
CA SER A 245 -4.69 -20.87 8.15
C SER A 245 -5.06 -22.11 8.99
N LYS A 246 -6.35 -22.51 8.96
CA LYS A 246 -6.88 -23.69 9.65
C LYS A 246 -6.35 -25.03 9.10
N ALA A 247 -5.64 -25.02 7.97
CA ALA A 247 -4.97 -26.17 7.40
C ALA A 247 -3.47 -25.86 7.34
N ALA A 248 -2.67 -26.51 8.20
CA ALA A 248 -1.20 -26.49 8.18
C ALA A 248 -0.58 -25.15 7.77
N ARG A 249 -0.45 -24.17 8.69
CA ARG A 249 0.29 -22.89 8.55
C ARG A 249 0.68 -22.58 7.10
N ALA A 250 -0.30 -22.28 6.25
CA ALA A 250 -0.03 -22.00 4.84
C ALA A 250 0.86 -20.77 4.78
N ILE A 251 2.03 -20.92 4.15
CA ILE A 251 2.98 -19.84 3.89
C ILE A 251 2.55 -19.24 2.54
N PRO A 252 2.02 -18.00 2.52
CA PRO A 252 1.51 -17.40 1.28
C PRO A 252 2.61 -17.08 0.26
N VAL A 253 3.80 -16.76 0.75
CA VAL A 253 4.98 -16.42 -0.05
C VAL A 253 6.09 -17.39 0.33
N ASP A 254 6.37 -18.35 -0.53
CA ASP A 254 7.46 -19.32 -0.34
C ASP A 254 8.73 -18.86 -1.06
N ILE A 255 9.87 -19.36 -0.62
CA ILE A 255 11.15 -19.06 -1.26
C ILE A 255 11.31 -19.87 -2.53
N ASP A 256 11.40 -19.21 -3.68
CA ASP A 256 11.81 -19.84 -4.93
C ASP A 256 13.27 -19.48 -5.25
N PRO A 257 14.24 -20.39 -5.03
CA PRO A 257 15.65 -20.13 -5.34
C PRO A 257 15.93 -19.99 -6.84
N ASN A 258 14.97 -20.34 -7.70
CA ASN A 258 15.07 -20.20 -9.15
C ASN A 258 14.25 -19.03 -9.71
N ASP A 259 13.63 -18.20 -8.87
CA ASP A 259 12.84 -17.05 -9.36
C ASP A 259 13.77 -16.12 -10.16
N PRO A 260 13.63 -16.08 -11.50
CA PRO A 260 14.54 -15.30 -12.33
C PRO A 260 14.32 -13.80 -12.12
N THR A 261 13.25 -13.39 -11.45
CA THR A 261 12.98 -11.98 -11.14
C THR A 261 13.73 -11.49 -9.91
N ILE A 262 14.32 -12.39 -9.12
CA ILE A 262 15.11 -12.08 -7.93
C ILE A 262 16.59 -12.22 -8.27
N GLY A 263 17.27 -11.08 -8.40
CA GLY A 263 18.70 -11.01 -8.70
C GLY A 263 19.01 -10.74 -10.18
N PHE A 264 19.83 -9.71 -10.40
CA PHE A 264 20.28 -9.14 -11.69
C PHE A 264 19.20 -8.47 -12.54
N TYR A 265 19.26 -7.13 -12.54
CA TYR A 265 18.69 -6.22 -13.54
C TYR A 265 19.82 -5.67 -14.41
#